data_AF-A0A330LZP3-F1
#
_entry.id   AF-A0A330LZP3-F1
#
_cell.length_a   1.000
_cell.length_b   1.000
_cell.length_c   1.000
_cell.angle_alpha   90.00
_cell.angle_beta   90.00
_cell.angle_gamma   90.00
#
_symmetry.space_group_name_H-M   'P 1'
#
loop_
_entity.id
_entity.type
_entity.pdbx_description
1 polymer ?
#
loop_
_entity_poly.entity_id
_entity_poly.type
_entity_poly.pdbx_seq_one_letter_code
_entity_poly.pdbx_strand_id
1 'polypeptide(L)'
;MQTENFKVVKVILISGVMLILSIGLISEVIYRDSEQIISVENPVPDTNLIESEVSINMLYQPEELFISNPGNHNEADTTAMLSRVREAIATGKSDSSEINEGIKLGKEIYRLINNKDWDELMSFANSMQQVSPEILQIMLSHALQQDAPLFVIIDLLNQGATLPGNTIFILVIKGQLTKIIELQNYGLDIFYSEPLIGNSINVAVQYKSKFSVLNLLLHQGVGTHIRVSGLDPLDIALNDYFKNGKNIEIVSKLIEYDSAIDLSHFQIVESNRVNKLKHYNNLVMKLPVFAR
;
A
#
# COMPACT_ATOMS: atom_id res chain seq x y z
N MET A 1 8.60 32.53 23.32
CA MET A 1 9.28 31.21 23.36
C MET A 1 8.40 30.08 23.91
N GLN A 2 7.40 30.30 24.79
CA GLN A 2 6.51 29.22 25.27
C GLN A 2 5.51 28.70 24.22
N THR A 3 5.16 29.49 23.20
CA THR A 3 4.12 29.13 22.21
C THR A 3 4.54 28.11 21.15
N GLU A 4 5.83 27.93 20.89
CA GLU A 4 6.30 26.95 19.88
C GLU A 4 6.40 25.53 20.44
N ASN A 5 6.92 25.37 21.66
CA ASN A 5 6.95 24.06 22.35
C ASN A 5 5.54 23.47 22.53
N PHE A 6 4.53 24.33 22.67
CA PHE A 6 3.12 23.96 22.78
C PHE A 6 2.55 23.30 21.50
N LYS A 7 2.93 23.79 20.31
CA LYS A 7 2.44 23.22 19.04
C LYS A 7 2.97 21.80 18.81
N VAL A 8 4.21 21.55 19.20
CA VAL A 8 4.89 20.26 19.01
C VAL A 8 4.24 19.14 19.84
N VAL A 9 3.85 19.40 21.09
CA VAL A 9 3.25 18.36 21.96
C VAL A 9 1.87 17.93 21.45
N LYS A 10 1.02 18.89 21.04
CA LYS A 10 -0.31 18.58 20.49
C LYS A 10 -0.22 17.71 19.22
N VAL A 11 0.72 18.02 18.33
CA VAL A 11 0.96 17.24 17.11
C VAL A 11 1.38 15.80 17.42
N ILE A 12 2.37 15.61 18.30
CA ILE A 12 2.85 14.26 18.68
C ILE A 12 1.71 13.40 19.22
N LEU A 13 0.84 14.00 20.04
CA LEU A 13 -0.30 13.31 20.63
C LEU A 13 -1.34 12.89 19.62
N ILE A 14 -1.72 13.80 18.72
CA ILE A 14 -2.69 13.50 17.65
C ILE A 14 -2.12 12.40 16.75
N SER A 15 -0.85 12.51 16.35
CA SER A 15 -0.17 11.51 15.51
C SER A 15 -0.23 10.12 16.11
N GLY A 16 0.05 9.95 17.41
CA GLY A 16 -0.01 8.61 17.97
C GLY A 16 -1.38 8.10 18.36
N VAL A 17 -2.33 8.96 18.73
CA VAL A 17 -3.72 8.50 18.87
C VAL A 17 -4.21 7.95 17.54
N MET A 18 -3.91 8.66 16.45
CA MET A 18 -4.25 8.21 15.10
C MET A 18 -3.49 6.93 14.73
N LEU A 19 -2.21 6.81 15.05
CA LEU A 19 -1.45 5.57 14.86
C LEU A 19 -2.09 4.38 15.61
N ILE A 20 -2.41 4.55 16.89
CA ILE A 20 -3.03 3.50 17.73
C ILE A 20 -4.39 3.07 17.16
N LEU A 21 -5.21 4.04 16.76
CA LEU A 21 -6.53 3.76 16.18
C LEU A 21 -6.40 3.06 14.82
N SER A 22 -5.43 3.47 14.00
CA SER A 22 -5.16 2.88 12.69
C SER A 22 -4.72 1.44 12.78
N ILE A 23 -3.86 1.12 13.74
CA ILE A 23 -3.44 -0.25 14.04
C ILE A 23 -4.66 -1.14 14.35
N GLY A 24 -5.62 -0.63 15.13
CA GLY A 24 -6.84 -1.37 15.48
C GLY A 24 -7.68 -1.77 14.27
N LEU A 25 -7.90 -0.86 13.30
CA LEU A 25 -8.66 -1.15 12.09
C LEU A 25 -7.96 -2.11 11.14
N ILE A 26 -6.64 -2.02 11.04
CA ILE A 26 -5.86 -2.93 10.19
C ILE A 26 -6.04 -4.36 10.68
N SER A 27 -6.03 -4.57 12.01
CA SER A 27 -6.32 -5.89 12.59
C SER A 27 -7.77 -6.36 12.32
N GLU A 28 -8.75 -5.46 12.32
CA GLU A 28 -10.17 -5.80 12.14
C GLU A 28 -10.55 -6.09 10.66
N VAL A 29 -9.97 -5.33 9.71
CA VAL A 29 -10.15 -5.55 8.26
C VAL A 29 -9.49 -6.87 7.84
N ILE A 30 -8.27 -7.15 8.32
CA ILE A 30 -7.58 -8.43 8.05
C ILE A 30 -8.38 -9.62 8.61
N TYR A 31 -9.00 -9.48 9.78
CA TYR A 31 -9.81 -10.55 10.36
C TYR A 31 -11.08 -10.83 9.54
N ARG A 32 -11.76 -9.78 9.08
CA ARG A 32 -13.02 -9.87 8.34
C ARG A 32 -12.87 -10.52 6.95
N ASP A 33 -11.77 -10.26 6.25
CA ASP A 33 -11.51 -10.85 4.94
C ASP A 33 -10.99 -12.30 5.05
N SER A 34 -10.37 -12.67 6.18
CA SER A 34 -9.95 -14.05 6.46
C SER A 34 -11.14 -15.02 6.66
N GLU A 35 -12.27 -14.53 7.19
CA GLU A 35 -13.50 -15.33 7.38
C GLU A 35 -14.26 -15.57 6.07
N GLN A 36 -14.08 -14.75 5.03
CA GLN A 36 -14.76 -14.95 3.74
C GLN A 36 -14.06 -15.96 2.81
N ILE A 37 -12.87 -16.44 3.17
CA ILE A 37 -12.08 -17.37 2.33
C ILE A 37 -12.27 -18.84 2.75
N ILE A 38 -12.96 -19.13 3.86
CA ILE A 38 -13.20 -20.51 4.32
C ILE A 38 -14.67 -20.92 4.10
N SER A 39 -15.04 -21.14 2.84
CA SER A 39 -16.12 -22.08 2.51
C SER A 39 -15.81 -22.78 1.19
N VAL A 40 -14.78 -23.64 1.20
CA VAL A 40 -14.56 -24.61 0.14
C VAL A 40 -14.87 -25.99 0.71
N GLU A 41 -15.89 -26.61 0.13
CA GLU A 41 -16.26 -28.01 0.34
C GLU A 41 -15.06 -28.90 -0.03
N ASN A 42 -14.52 -29.63 0.95
CA ASN A 42 -13.40 -30.55 0.74
C ASN A 42 -13.88 -31.80 -0.01
N PRO A 43 -13.29 -32.18 -1.16
CA PRO A 43 -13.37 -33.55 -1.63
C PRO A 43 -12.42 -34.43 -0.82
N VAL A 44 -12.90 -35.64 -0.50
CA VAL A 44 -12.18 -36.70 0.23
C VAL A 44 -10.89 -37.09 -0.52
N PRO A 45 -9.73 -37.18 0.16
CA PRO A 45 -8.49 -37.59 -0.48
C PRO A 45 -8.35 -39.13 -0.50
N ASP A 46 -7.98 -39.65 -1.65
CA ASP A 46 -7.54 -41.03 -1.83
C ASP A 46 -6.08 -41.15 -1.35
N THR A 47 -5.86 -41.92 -0.30
CA THR A 47 -4.57 -42.08 0.37
C THR A 47 -3.71 -43.12 -0.35
N ASN A 48 -2.68 -42.69 -1.08
CA ASN A 48 -1.42 -43.43 -1.26
C ASN A 48 -0.36 -42.54 -1.92
N LEU A 49 0.58 -42.03 -1.10
CA LEU A 49 2.03 -41.90 -1.37
C LEU A 49 2.66 -40.87 -0.41
N ILE A 50 3.53 -41.37 0.45
CA ILE A 50 4.57 -40.66 1.23
C ILE A 50 5.90 -41.01 0.50
N GLU A 51 6.94 -40.22 0.30
CA GLU A 51 7.59 -39.11 1.01
C GLU A 51 8.37 -38.22 0.01
N SER A 52 8.86 -37.09 0.55
CA SER A 52 9.91 -36.19 0.05
C SER A 52 9.43 -34.97 -0.74
N GLU A 53 9.15 -33.88 -0.03
CA GLU A 53 9.94 -32.64 -0.19
C GLU A 53 9.59 -31.65 0.94
N VAL A 54 10.64 -31.26 1.67
CA VAL A 54 10.63 -30.23 2.70
C VAL A 54 11.15 -28.94 2.06
N SER A 55 10.46 -27.83 2.33
CA SER A 55 10.83 -26.44 2.06
C SER A 55 10.47 -25.87 0.69
N ILE A 56 9.40 -25.07 0.64
CA ILE A 56 9.34 -23.62 0.30
C ILE A 56 7.83 -23.30 0.27
N ASN A 57 7.28 -22.96 1.43
CA ASN A 57 5.93 -22.42 1.55
C ASN A 57 5.96 -21.32 2.63
N MET A 58 6.66 -20.24 2.31
CA MET A 58 6.56 -18.96 3.01
C MET A 58 6.71 -17.86 1.97
N LEU A 59 5.68 -17.63 1.15
CA LEU A 59 5.66 -16.46 0.26
C LEU A 59 4.22 -16.14 -0.19
N TYR A 60 3.38 -15.71 0.75
CA TYR A 60 2.20 -14.89 0.45
C TYR A 60 1.61 -14.27 1.72
N GLN A 61 1.91 -13.00 1.98
CA GLN A 61 1.26 -12.11 2.95
C GLN A 61 1.12 -10.76 2.24
N PRO A 62 0.16 -10.59 1.31
CA PRO A 62 0.21 -9.46 0.37
C PRO A 62 -0.11 -8.11 1.03
N GLU A 63 -0.87 -8.07 2.12
CA GLU A 63 -1.37 -6.81 2.69
C GLU A 63 -0.51 -6.25 3.85
N GLU A 64 0.31 -7.10 4.49
CA GLU A 64 1.14 -6.73 5.64
C GLU A 64 2.40 -5.91 5.28
N LEU A 65 2.70 -5.70 4.00
CA LEU A 65 3.92 -5.02 3.54
C LEU A 65 3.72 -3.53 3.19
N PHE A 66 2.50 -3.09 2.89
CA PHE A 66 2.22 -1.68 2.59
C PHE A 66 1.92 -0.84 3.82
N ILE A 67 1.52 -1.50 4.88
CA ILE A 67 1.56 -0.98 6.24
C ILE A 67 2.83 -1.60 6.78
N SER A 68 3.88 -0.83 7.03
CA SER A 68 5.05 -1.29 7.78
C SER A 68 4.62 -2.28 8.86
N ASN A 69 5.12 -3.53 8.79
CA ASN A 69 4.80 -4.62 9.70
C ASN A 69 4.45 -4.09 11.11
N PRO A 70 3.17 -4.06 11.49
CA PRO A 70 2.78 -3.65 12.84
C PRO A 70 3.24 -4.68 13.89
N GLY A 71 3.65 -5.88 13.44
CA GLY A 71 4.18 -6.99 14.22
C GLY A 71 5.63 -6.81 14.66
N ASN A 72 5.84 -5.83 15.56
CA ASN A 72 6.86 -5.71 16.62
C ASN A 72 7.13 -4.24 16.96
N HIS A 73 6.71 -3.31 16.10
CA HIS A 73 6.78 -1.87 16.38
C HIS A 73 5.61 -1.39 17.26
N ASN A 74 4.50 -2.11 17.32
CA ASN A 74 3.28 -1.53 17.88
C ASN A 74 3.22 -1.39 19.40
N GLU A 75 3.69 -2.37 20.17
CA GLU A 75 3.58 -2.23 21.63
C GLU A 75 4.70 -1.37 22.19
N ALA A 76 5.92 -1.55 21.67
CA ALA A 76 7.09 -0.77 22.08
C ALA A 76 6.97 0.71 21.69
N ASP A 77 6.55 1.03 20.45
CA ASP A 77 6.44 2.43 20.02
C ASP A 77 5.21 3.12 20.62
N THR A 78 4.10 2.41 20.80
CA THR A 78 2.94 2.94 21.53
C THR A 78 3.29 3.17 23.01
N THR A 79 3.99 2.24 23.65
CA THR A 79 4.44 2.38 25.04
C THR A 79 5.47 3.50 25.17
N ALA A 80 6.41 3.62 24.23
CA ALA A 80 7.40 4.69 24.20
C ALA A 80 6.72 6.06 23.99
N MET A 81 5.71 6.14 23.13
CA MET A 81 4.97 7.38 22.95
C MET A 81 4.15 7.72 24.20
N LEU A 82 3.39 6.78 24.75
CA LEU A 82 2.64 7.00 26.00
C LEU A 82 3.58 7.37 27.16
N SER A 83 4.80 6.82 27.18
CA SER A 83 5.85 7.21 28.12
C SER A 83 6.31 8.66 27.92
N ARG A 84 6.59 9.09 26.68
CA ARG A 84 6.94 10.49 26.36
C ARG A 84 5.82 11.46 26.71
N VAL A 85 4.56 11.07 26.52
CA VAL A 85 3.39 11.86 26.91
C VAL A 85 3.33 11.99 28.43
N ARG A 86 3.48 10.88 29.17
CA ARG A 86 3.52 10.88 30.64
C ARG A 86 4.69 11.72 31.17
N GLU A 87 5.85 11.65 30.54
CA GLU A 87 7.02 12.46 30.87
C GLU A 87 6.77 13.95 30.62
N ALA A 88 6.14 14.30 29.50
CA ALA A 88 5.75 15.69 29.21
C ALA A 88 4.78 16.24 30.26
N ILE A 89 3.82 15.44 30.72
CA ILE A 89 2.92 15.79 31.83
C ILE A 89 3.70 15.95 33.13
N ALA A 90 4.52 14.96 33.49
CA ALA A 90 5.27 14.94 34.75
C ALA A 90 6.28 16.08 34.86
N THR A 91 6.82 16.55 33.73
CA THR A 91 7.74 17.68 33.65
C THR A 91 7.05 19.04 33.52
N GLY A 92 5.71 19.09 33.56
CA GLY A 92 4.93 20.32 33.44
C GLY A 92 5.05 20.98 32.06
N LYS A 93 5.47 20.22 31.04
CA LYS A 93 5.66 20.71 29.66
C LYS A 93 4.36 20.77 28.86
N SER A 94 3.29 20.14 29.35
CA SER A 94 1.94 20.23 28.79
C SER A 94 0.90 19.99 29.88
N ASP A 95 -0.20 20.73 29.82
CA ASP A 95 -1.35 20.51 30.70
C ASP A 95 -2.17 19.30 30.20
N SER A 96 -2.59 18.46 31.15
CA SER A 96 -3.57 17.39 30.94
C SER A 96 -4.78 17.79 30.08
N SER A 97 -5.23 19.04 30.18
CA SER A 97 -6.33 19.58 29.37
C SER A 97 -6.00 19.58 27.86
N GLU A 98 -4.80 20.03 27.48
CA GLU A 98 -4.33 20.10 26.09
C GLU A 98 -4.19 18.70 25.47
N ILE A 99 -3.78 17.73 26.29
CA ILE A 99 -3.63 16.35 25.88
C ILE A 99 -5.00 15.73 25.59
N ASN A 100 -5.96 15.97 26.47
CA ASN A 100 -7.34 15.53 26.28
C ASN A 100 -7.97 16.19 25.04
N GLU A 101 -7.67 17.46 24.76
CA GLU A 101 -8.07 18.14 23.52
C GLU A 101 -7.49 17.45 22.28
N GLY A 102 -6.18 17.16 22.26
CA GLY A 102 -5.53 16.46 21.16
C GLY A 102 -6.10 15.06 20.92
N ILE A 103 -6.36 14.30 21.99
CA ILE A 103 -7.01 12.98 21.90
C ILE A 103 -8.43 13.11 21.34
N LYS A 104 -9.21 14.08 21.82
CA LYS A 104 -10.58 14.32 21.33
C LYS A 104 -10.57 14.70 19.85
N LEU A 105 -9.65 15.56 19.44
CA LEU A 105 -9.45 15.96 18.05
C LEU A 105 -9.09 14.76 17.17
N GLY A 106 -8.09 13.96 17.56
CA GLY A 106 -7.71 12.74 16.83
C GLY A 106 -8.87 11.75 16.69
N LYS A 107 -9.61 11.50 17.78
CA LYS A 107 -10.80 10.62 17.76
C LYS A 107 -11.88 11.12 16.80
N GLU A 108 -12.11 12.43 16.76
CA GLU A 108 -13.12 13.01 15.89
C GLU A 108 -12.72 12.91 14.41
N ILE A 109 -11.47 13.25 14.07
CA ILE A 109 -10.94 13.08 12.70
C ILE A 109 -11.08 11.62 12.27
N TYR A 110 -10.65 10.71 13.13
CA TYR A 110 -10.72 9.28 12.87
C TYR A 110 -12.15 8.80 12.63
N ARG A 111 -13.09 9.21 13.51
CA ARG A 111 -14.52 8.89 13.38
C ARG A 111 -15.06 9.34 12.03
N LEU A 112 -14.82 10.59 11.67
CA LEU A 112 -15.30 11.19 10.42
C LEU A 112 -14.74 10.47 9.19
N ILE A 113 -13.45 10.15 9.18
CA ILE A 113 -12.81 9.44 8.08
C ILE A 113 -13.33 8.00 7.96
N ASN A 114 -13.44 7.27 9.08
CA ASN A 114 -13.91 5.89 9.09
C ASN A 114 -15.37 5.77 8.65
N ASN A 115 -16.20 6.75 9.00
CA ASN A 115 -17.59 6.84 8.55
C ASN A 115 -17.74 7.36 7.11
N LYS A 116 -16.66 7.85 6.50
CA LYS A 116 -16.68 8.51 5.19
C LYS A 116 -17.55 9.77 5.16
N ASP A 117 -17.65 10.46 6.31
CA ASP A 117 -18.39 11.71 6.49
C ASP A 117 -17.56 12.89 5.96
N TRP A 118 -17.28 12.90 4.66
CA TRP A 118 -16.30 13.81 4.05
C TRP A 118 -16.67 15.29 4.18
N ASP A 119 -17.95 15.63 4.03
CA ASP A 119 -18.41 17.03 4.14
C ASP A 119 -18.26 17.53 5.58
N GLU A 120 -18.53 16.67 6.57
CA GLU A 120 -18.30 16.98 7.99
C GLU A 120 -16.81 17.07 8.31
N LEU A 121 -15.98 16.19 7.75
CA LEU A 121 -14.51 16.26 7.87
C LEU A 121 -13.98 17.59 7.35
N MET A 122 -14.44 18.03 6.17
CA MET A 122 -14.00 19.30 5.58
C MET A 122 -14.54 20.50 6.37
N SER A 123 -15.78 20.44 6.85
CA SER A 123 -16.35 21.47 7.73
C SER A 123 -15.56 21.58 9.04
N PHE A 124 -15.20 20.43 9.62
CA PHE A 124 -14.38 20.33 10.81
C PHE A 124 -12.98 20.90 10.58
N ALA A 125 -12.34 20.54 9.47
CA ALA A 125 -11.05 21.10 9.05
C ALA A 125 -11.08 22.62 8.94
N ASN A 126 -12.08 23.15 8.23
CA ASN A 126 -12.25 24.59 8.01
C ASN A 126 -12.61 25.36 9.29
N SER A 127 -13.23 24.70 10.28
CA SER A 127 -13.58 25.32 11.56
C SER A 127 -12.36 25.57 12.46
N MET A 128 -11.26 24.86 12.21
CA MET A 128 -10.03 25.01 12.97
C MET A 128 -9.27 26.24 12.46
N GLN A 129 -9.29 27.34 13.22
CA GLN A 129 -8.65 28.62 12.87
C GLN A 129 -7.16 28.49 12.45
N GLN A 130 -6.45 27.48 12.95
CA GLN A 130 -5.10 27.11 12.52
C GLN A 130 -4.95 25.59 12.59
N VAL A 131 -5.24 24.88 11.50
CA VAL A 131 -4.87 23.46 11.40
C VAL A 131 -3.36 23.38 11.25
N SER A 132 -2.70 22.59 12.10
CA SER A 132 -1.27 22.37 11.92
C SER A 132 -1.04 21.53 10.66
N PRO A 133 0.06 21.75 9.91
CA PRO A 133 0.38 20.96 8.73
C PRO A 133 0.38 19.45 9.01
N GLU A 134 0.75 19.04 10.21
CA GLU A 134 0.81 17.65 10.62
C GLU A 134 -0.59 17.04 10.79
N ILE A 135 -1.56 17.79 11.31
CA ILE A 135 -2.95 17.34 11.38
C ILE A 135 -3.51 17.17 9.96
N LEU A 136 -3.25 18.13 9.07
CA LEU A 136 -3.64 18.01 7.65
C LEU A 136 -2.99 16.80 6.98
N GLN A 137 -1.72 16.53 7.30
CA GLN A 137 -0.99 15.38 6.79
C GLN A 137 -1.61 14.05 7.23
N ILE A 138 -2.02 13.97 8.50
CA ILE A 138 -2.72 12.81 9.05
C ILE A 138 -4.08 12.63 8.36
N MET A 139 -4.87 13.71 8.25
CA MET A 139 -6.17 13.70 7.58
C MET A 139 -6.03 13.21 6.13
N LEU A 140 -5.06 13.73 5.39
CA LEU A 140 -4.77 13.34 4.01
C LEU A 140 -4.37 11.86 3.90
N SER A 141 -3.44 11.40 4.75
CA SER A 141 -3.00 10.00 4.76
C SER A 141 -4.18 9.04 4.95
N HIS A 142 -5.03 9.31 5.93
CA HIS A 142 -6.20 8.49 6.20
C HIS A 142 -7.28 8.61 5.12
N ALA A 143 -7.50 9.81 4.57
CA ALA A 143 -8.41 10.02 3.44
C ALA A 143 -7.99 9.18 2.22
N LEU A 144 -6.69 9.15 1.88
CA LEU A 144 -6.16 8.31 0.81
C LEU A 144 -6.37 6.81 1.09
N GLN A 145 -6.11 6.37 2.33
CA GLN A 145 -6.33 5.00 2.78
C GLN A 145 -7.80 4.58 2.75
N GLN A 146 -8.73 5.51 2.99
CA GLN A 146 -10.18 5.24 2.99
C GLN A 146 -10.88 5.53 1.66
N ASP A 147 -10.11 5.77 0.59
CA ASP A 147 -10.64 6.09 -0.73
C ASP A 147 -11.57 7.32 -0.73
N ALA A 148 -11.12 8.39 -0.07
CA ALA A 148 -11.83 9.66 -0.09
C ALA A 148 -11.99 10.19 -1.52
N PRO A 149 -13.11 10.86 -1.84
CA PRO A 149 -13.31 11.55 -3.10
C PRO A 149 -12.14 12.49 -3.43
N LEU A 150 -11.87 12.68 -4.73
CA LEU A 150 -10.75 13.50 -5.18
C LEU A 150 -10.82 14.95 -4.63
N PHE A 151 -12.01 15.53 -4.52
CA PHE A 151 -12.17 16.89 -4.00
C PHE A 151 -11.67 17.03 -2.56
N VAL A 152 -11.89 16.02 -1.70
CA VAL A 152 -11.41 16.01 -0.30
C VAL A 152 -9.89 16.04 -0.27
N ILE A 153 -9.26 15.22 -1.11
CA ILE A 153 -7.80 15.13 -1.22
C ILE A 153 -7.25 16.49 -1.68
N ILE A 154 -7.83 17.07 -2.74
CA ILE A 154 -7.43 18.38 -3.27
C ILE A 154 -7.60 19.49 -2.22
N ASP A 155 -8.71 19.52 -1.49
CA ASP A 155 -8.95 20.56 -0.48
C ASP A 155 -7.96 20.47 0.68
N LEU A 156 -7.58 19.27 1.12
CA LEU A 156 -6.55 19.08 2.13
C LEU A 156 -5.18 19.55 1.62
N LEU A 157 -4.84 19.27 0.36
CA LEU A 157 -3.61 19.75 -0.28
C LEU A 157 -3.59 21.27 -0.40
N ASN A 158 -4.71 21.88 -0.80
CA ASN A 158 -4.87 23.34 -0.87
C ASN A 158 -4.76 24.02 0.49
N GLN A 159 -5.06 23.30 1.59
CA GLN A 159 -4.85 23.78 2.96
C GLN A 159 -3.40 23.62 3.44
N GLY A 160 -2.51 23.01 2.65
CA GLY A 160 -1.09 22.87 2.94
C GLY A 160 -0.65 21.46 3.33
N ALA A 161 -1.50 20.44 3.18
CA ALA A 161 -1.04 19.05 3.24
C ALA A 161 -0.07 18.74 2.09
N THR A 162 0.77 17.71 2.25
CA THR A 162 1.69 17.25 1.20
C THR A 162 1.43 15.80 0.87
N LEU A 163 1.57 15.41 -0.40
CA LEU A 163 1.44 14.00 -0.79
C LEU A 163 2.66 13.20 -0.29
N PRO A 164 2.47 12.16 0.54
CA PRO A 164 3.54 11.21 0.81
C PRO A 164 4.05 10.56 -0.47
N GLY A 165 5.36 10.30 -0.59
CA GLY A 165 5.94 9.68 -1.79
C GLY A 165 5.31 8.32 -2.14
N ASN A 166 5.01 7.51 -1.12
CA ASN A 166 4.34 6.21 -1.29
C ASN A 166 2.84 6.30 -1.67
N THR A 167 2.28 7.51 -1.84
CA THR A 167 0.88 7.68 -2.27
C THR A 167 0.61 6.99 -3.59
N ILE A 168 1.58 7.01 -4.53
CA ILE A 168 1.41 6.34 -5.82
C ILE A 168 1.13 4.85 -5.65
N PHE A 169 1.76 4.17 -4.69
CA PHE A 169 1.53 2.75 -4.45
C PHE A 169 0.09 2.48 -4.04
N ILE A 170 -0.45 3.27 -3.09
CA ILE A 170 -1.85 3.15 -2.65
C ILE A 170 -2.81 3.31 -3.82
N LEU A 171 -2.59 4.34 -4.65
CA LEU A 171 -3.45 4.63 -5.80
C LEU A 171 -3.36 3.53 -6.87
N VAL A 172 -2.17 2.95 -7.08
CA VAL A 172 -1.94 1.86 -8.02
C VAL A 172 -2.65 0.60 -7.56
N ILE A 173 -2.47 0.17 -6.31
CA ILE A 173 -3.13 -1.03 -5.76
C ILE A 173 -4.65 -0.92 -5.91
N LYS A 174 -5.21 0.25 -5.58
CA LYS A 174 -6.65 0.51 -5.68
C LYS A 174 -7.14 0.78 -7.11
N GLY A 175 -6.24 0.86 -8.09
CA GLY A 175 -6.59 1.11 -9.49
C GLY A 175 -7.28 2.47 -9.72
N GLN A 176 -6.79 3.53 -9.08
CA GLN A 176 -7.41 4.87 -9.09
C GLN A 176 -6.84 5.78 -10.18
N LEU A 177 -7.05 5.37 -11.43
CA LEU A 177 -6.48 6.05 -12.61
C LEU A 177 -6.70 7.56 -12.61
N THR A 178 -7.94 8.02 -12.39
CA THR A 178 -8.26 9.46 -12.38
C THR A 178 -7.48 10.20 -11.30
N LYS A 179 -7.34 9.66 -10.09
CA LYS A 179 -6.58 10.32 -9.03
C LYS A 179 -5.09 10.35 -9.34
N ILE A 180 -4.53 9.30 -9.96
CA ILE A 180 -3.13 9.29 -10.40
C ILE A 180 -2.87 10.43 -11.40
N ILE A 181 -3.79 10.64 -12.34
CA ILE A 181 -3.67 11.72 -13.33
C ILE A 181 -3.78 13.09 -12.65
N GLU A 182 -4.84 13.31 -11.89
CA GLU A 182 -5.13 14.62 -11.32
C GLU A 182 -4.12 15.05 -10.25
N LEU A 183 -3.68 14.13 -9.39
CA LEU A 183 -2.77 14.44 -8.29
C LEU A 183 -1.32 14.70 -8.74
N GLN A 184 -0.95 14.41 -9.99
CA GLN A 184 0.34 14.86 -10.54
C GLN A 184 0.45 16.39 -10.53
N ASN A 185 -0.65 17.11 -10.75
CA ASN A 185 -0.70 18.57 -10.65
C ASN A 185 -0.48 19.08 -9.21
N TYR A 186 -0.58 18.19 -8.22
CA TYR A 186 -0.37 18.45 -6.81
C TYR A 186 0.90 17.78 -6.25
N GLY A 187 1.82 17.38 -7.13
CA GLY A 187 3.12 16.83 -6.75
C GLY A 187 3.16 15.33 -6.49
N LEU A 188 2.18 14.55 -6.98
CA LEU A 188 2.28 13.09 -6.96
C LEU A 188 3.49 12.63 -7.78
N ASP A 189 4.46 12.00 -7.12
CA ASP A 189 5.62 11.40 -7.77
C ASP A 189 5.28 9.99 -8.27
N ILE A 190 5.03 9.84 -9.57
CA ILE A 190 4.76 8.54 -10.21
C ILE A 190 6.01 7.67 -10.34
N PHE A 191 7.20 8.27 -10.23
CA PHE A 191 8.51 7.61 -10.34
C PHE A 191 9.07 7.21 -8.98
N TYR A 192 8.32 7.47 -7.90
CA TYR A 192 8.71 7.07 -6.55
C TYR A 192 9.04 5.58 -6.51
N SER A 193 10.16 5.27 -5.86
CA SER A 193 10.67 3.92 -5.69
C SER A 193 11.19 3.70 -4.29
N GLU A 194 10.95 2.51 -3.75
CA GLU A 194 11.34 2.09 -2.42
C GLU A 194 12.19 0.81 -2.52
N PRO A 195 13.34 0.67 -1.83
CA PRO A 195 14.24 -0.48 -2.02
C PRO A 195 13.59 -1.87 -1.85
N LEU A 196 12.60 -1.98 -0.95
CA LEU A 196 11.93 -3.25 -0.64
C LEU A 196 10.68 -3.53 -1.46
N ILE A 197 10.13 -2.52 -2.15
CA ILE A 197 8.86 -2.61 -2.88
C ILE A 197 9.06 -2.40 -4.39
N GLY A 198 10.14 -1.71 -4.77
CA GLY A 198 10.40 -1.28 -6.14
C GLY A 198 9.66 0.02 -6.46
N ASN A 199 9.28 0.20 -7.73
CA ASN A 199 8.49 1.36 -8.16
C ASN A 199 7.02 0.99 -8.39
N SER A 200 6.26 1.95 -8.93
CA SER A 200 4.84 1.79 -9.23
C SER A 200 4.53 0.69 -10.26
N ILE A 201 5.46 0.29 -11.14
CA ILE A 201 5.31 -0.87 -12.03
C ILE A 201 5.45 -2.18 -11.26
N ASN A 202 6.46 -2.30 -10.38
CA ASN A 202 6.59 -3.47 -9.49
C ASN A 202 5.29 -3.69 -8.71
N VAL A 203 4.77 -2.61 -8.11
CA VAL A 203 3.51 -2.63 -7.36
C VAL A 203 2.32 -3.00 -8.27
N ALA A 204 2.20 -2.40 -9.45
CA ALA A 204 1.08 -2.67 -10.36
C ALA A 204 1.01 -4.16 -10.75
N VAL A 205 2.15 -4.79 -11.02
CA VAL A 205 2.22 -6.20 -11.41
C VAL A 205 2.01 -7.11 -10.21
N GLN A 206 2.74 -6.89 -9.12
CA GLN A 206 2.66 -7.71 -7.91
C GLN A 206 1.25 -7.74 -7.31
N TYR A 207 0.58 -6.59 -7.31
CA TYR A 207 -0.75 -6.43 -6.73
C TYR A 207 -1.89 -6.50 -7.74
N LYS A 208 -1.60 -6.92 -8.98
CA LYS A 208 -2.60 -7.14 -10.03
C LYS A 208 -3.52 -5.93 -10.22
N SER A 209 -2.91 -4.75 -10.27
CA SER A 209 -3.61 -3.49 -10.49
C SER A 209 -4.40 -3.54 -11.82
N LYS A 210 -5.37 -2.62 -11.97
CA LYS A 210 -6.11 -2.46 -13.22
C LYS A 210 -5.13 -2.23 -14.37
N PHE A 211 -5.32 -2.97 -15.47
CA PHE A 211 -4.46 -2.88 -16.65
C PHE A 211 -4.33 -1.45 -17.20
N SER A 212 -5.37 -0.62 -17.08
CA SER A 212 -5.33 0.80 -17.47
C SER A 212 -4.32 1.62 -16.66
N VAL A 213 -4.12 1.29 -15.38
CA VAL A 213 -3.13 1.96 -14.52
C VAL A 213 -1.72 1.52 -14.91
N LEU A 214 -1.49 0.23 -15.11
CA LEU A 214 -0.21 -0.27 -15.63
C LEU A 214 0.15 0.44 -16.95
N ASN A 215 -0.80 0.52 -17.89
CA ASN A 215 -0.60 1.20 -19.16
C ASN A 215 -0.22 2.66 -18.98
N LEU A 216 -0.92 3.40 -18.10
CA LEU A 216 -0.59 4.79 -17.82
C LEU A 216 0.88 4.92 -17.36
N LEU A 217 1.28 4.13 -16.37
CA LEU A 217 2.63 4.19 -15.80
C LEU A 217 3.71 3.88 -16.84
N LEU A 218 3.49 2.85 -17.67
CA LEU A 218 4.39 2.48 -18.76
C LEU A 218 4.48 3.60 -19.82
N HIS A 219 3.34 4.17 -20.23
CA HIS A 219 3.30 5.31 -21.15
C HIS A 219 4.00 6.56 -20.60
N GLN A 220 4.00 6.75 -19.28
CA GLN A 220 4.71 7.85 -18.63
C GLN A 220 6.20 7.56 -18.39
N GLY A 221 6.70 6.40 -18.83
CA GLY A 221 8.12 6.04 -18.78
C GLY A 221 8.60 5.56 -17.42
N VAL A 222 7.71 5.07 -16.56
CA VAL A 222 8.13 4.43 -15.31
C VAL A 222 8.90 3.14 -15.64
N GLY A 223 10.13 3.03 -15.12
CA GLY A 223 11.06 1.96 -15.50
C GLY A 223 10.57 0.55 -15.15
N THR A 224 10.85 -0.41 -16.01
CA THR A 224 10.41 -1.81 -15.86
C THR A 224 11.52 -2.76 -15.39
N HIS A 225 12.68 -2.22 -14.98
CA HIS A 225 13.89 -3.01 -14.70
C HIS A 225 14.26 -3.06 -13.22
N ILE A 226 13.47 -2.45 -12.33
CA ILE A 226 13.78 -2.43 -10.90
C ILE A 226 13.53 -3.82 -10.32
N ARG A 227 14.59 -4.42 -9.78
CA ARG A 227 14.55 -5.73 -9.14
C ARG A 227 14.28 -5.60 -7.65
N VAL A 228 13.31 -6.36 -7.15
CA VAL A 228 12.96 -6.49 -5.74
C VAL A 228 13.12 -7.94 -5.34
N SER A 229 13.95 -8.22 -4.33
CA SER A 229 14.29 -9.59 -3.94
C SER A 229 14.81 -10.44 -5.12
N GLY A 230 15.52 -9.80 -6.05
CA GLY A 230 16.06 -10.43 -7.25
C GLY A 230 15.08 -10.58 -8.41
N LEU A 231 13.80 -10.23 -8.27
CA LEU A 231 12.79 -10.35 -9.32
C LEU A 231 12.43 -8.98 -9.90
N ASP A 232 12.39 -8.84 -11.22
CA ASP A 232 11.84 -7.67 -11.87
C ASP A 232 10.32 -7.84 -12.16
N PRO A 233 9.60 -6.80 -12.64
CA PRO A 233 8.19 -6.91 -13.00
C PRO A 233 7.88 -8.01 -14.03
N LEU A 234 8.78 -8.33 -14.96
CA LEU A 234 8.56 -9.36 -15.97
C LEU A 234 8.71 -10.76 -15.35
N ASP A 235 9.68 -10.97 -14.46
CA ASP A 235 9.79 -12.18 -13.64
C ASP A 235 8.48 -12.43 -12.86
N ILE A 236 7.93 -11.39 -12.21
CA ILE A 236 6.68 -11.48 -11.44
C ILE A 236 5.50 -11.83 -12.35
N ALA A 237 5.37 -11.15 -13.50
CA ALA A 237 4.28 -11.38 -14.45
C ALA A 237 4.32 -12.79 -15.06
N LEU A 238 5.51 -13.31 -15.40
CA LEU A 238 5.67 -14.67 -15.92
C LEU A 238 5.28 -15.73 -14.87
N ASN A 239 5.73 -15.56 -13.63
CA ASN A 239 5.36 -16.46 -12.54
C ASN A 239 3.84 -16.47 -12.31
N ASP A 240 3.18 -15.30 -12.29
CA ASP A 240 1.72 -15.21 -12.16
C ASP A 240 0.99 -15.88 -13.34
N TYR A 241 1.48 -15.65 -14.57
CA TYR A 241 0.94 -16.27 -15.77
C TYR A 241 1.02 -17.80 -15.72
N PHE A 242 2.16 -18.38 -15.35
CA PHE A 242 2.27 -19.84 -15.27
C PHE A 242 1.48 -20.45 -14.12
N LYS A 243 1.34 -19.72 -13.00
CA LYS A 243 0.51 -20.12 -11.86
C LYS A 243 -0.98 -20.15 -12.21
N ASN A 244 -1.48 -19.09 -12.85
CA ASN A 244 -2.92 -18.84 -12.99
C ASN A 244 -3.47 -18.97 -14.41
N GLY A 245 -2.61 -18.99 -15.44
CA GLY A 245 -2.98 -19.05 -16.86
C GLY A 245 -3.62 -17.76 -17.40
N LYS A 246 -3.56 -16.66 -16.65
CA LYS A 246 -4.19 -15.37 -16.96
C LYS A 246 -3.16 -14.27 -17.12
N ASN A 247 -3.58 -13.12 -17.65
CA ASN A 247 -2.79 -11.88 -17.71
C ASN A 247 -1.55 -11.94 -18.62
N ILE A 248 -1.58 -12.72 -19.71
CA ILE A 248 -0.49 -12.73 -20.71
C ILE A 248 -0.30 -11.35 -21.37
N GLU A 249 -1.34 -10.53 -21.40
CA GLU A 249 -1.30 -9.15 -21.81
C GLU A 249 -0.35 -8.30 -20.96
N ILE A 250 -0.19 -8.58 -19.67
CA ILE A 250 0.79 -7.88 -18.81
C ILE A 250 2.21 -8.22 -19.25
N VAL A 251 2.51 -9.50 -19.48
CA VAL A 251 3.81 -9.95 -20.00
C VAL A 251 4.11 -9.29 -21.34
N SER A 252 3.13 -9.32 -22.26
CA SER A 252 3.25 -8.67 -23.56
C SER A 252 3.53 -7.18 -23.44
N LYS A 253 2.82 -6.50 -22.52
CA LYS A 253 2.93 -5.05 -22.37
C LYS A 253 4.25 -4.63 -21.74
N LEU A 254 4.77 -5.38 -20.78
CA LEU A 254 6.10 -5.14 -20.22
C LEU A 254 7.20 -5.25 -21.30
N ILE A 255 7.13 -6.28 -22.16
CA ILE A 255 8.06 -6.46 -23.28
C ILE A 255 7.92 -5.33 -24.31
N GLU A 256 6.70 -4.89 -24.61
CA GLU A 256 6.43 -3.75 -25.50
C GLU A 256 7.09 -2.44 -25.00
N TYR A 257 7.24 -2.29 -23.68
CA TYR A 257 7.86 -1.14 -23.01
C TYR A 257 9.29 -1.43 -22.55
N ASP A 258 10.02 -2.18 -23.39
CA ASP A 258 11.46 -2.41 -23.27
C ASP A 258 11.90 -3.06 -21.93
N SER A 259 11.04 -3.88 -21.30
CA SER A 259 11.52 -4.81 -20.27
C SER A 259 12.62 -5.69 -20.85
N ALA A 260 13.82 -5.60 -20.26
CA ALA A 260 14.96 -6.38 -20.68
C ALA A 260 14.69 -7.88 -20.44
N ILE A 261 14.68 -8.67 -21.51
CA ILE A 261 14.51 -10.12 -21.40
C ILE A 261 15.89 -10.75 -21.18
N ASP A 262 16.18 -11.11 -19.93
CA ASP A 262 17.39 -11.84 -19.57
C ASP A 262 17.16 -13.32 -19.17
N LEU A 263 18.20 -13.94 -18.62
CA LEU A 263 18.25 -15.36 -18.30
C LEU A 263 17.19 -15.81 -17.28
N SER A 264 16.81 -14.98 -16.30
CA SER A 264 15.84 -15.41 -15.27
C SER A 264 14.47 -15.69 -15.89
N HIS A 265 14.06 -14.88 -16.86
CA HIS A 265 12.83 -15.07 -17.62
C HIS A 265 12.81 -16.40 -18.38
N PHE A 266 13.90 -16.73 -19.08
CA PHE A 266 14.01 -18.00 -19.79
C PHE A 266 13.98 -19.20 -18.83
N GLN A 267 14.60 -19.08 -17.65
CA GLN A 267 14.55 -20.12 -16.62
C GLN A 267 13.13 -20.34 -16.09
N ILE A 268 12.35 -19.28 -15.87
CA ILE A 268 10.93 -19.37 -15.47
C ILE A 268 10.12 -20.08 -16.56
N VAL A 269 10.31 -19.69 -17.83
CA VAL A 269 9.59 -20.31 -18.96
C VAL A 269 9.93 -21.79 -19.10
N GLU A 270 11.23 -22.14 -19.09
CA GLU A 270 11.66 -23.52 -19.32
C GLU A 270 11.29 -24.46 -18.17
N SER A 271 11.40 -24.00 -16.92
CA SER A 271 10.98 -24.79 -15.75
C SER A 271 9.48 -25.13 -15.76
N ASN A 272 8.66 -24.34 -16.46
CA ASN A 272 7.22 -24.56 -16.59
C ASN A 272 6.83 -25.28 -17.89
N ARG A 273 7.75 -25.54 -18.81
CA ARG A 273 7.47 -26.12 -20.13
C ARG A 273 6.75 -27.46 -20.06
N VAL A 274 7.23 -28.37 -19.21
CA VAL A 274 6.68 -29.73 -19.07
C VAL A 274 5.42 -29.71 -18.22
N ASN A 275 5.49 -29.07 -17.04
CA ASN A 275 4.42 -29.12 -16.03
C ASN A 275 3.21 -28.23 -16.37
N LYS A 276 3.41 -27.21 -17.22
CA LYS A 276 2.38 -26.24 -17.63
C LYS A 276 2.33 -26.09 -19.16
N LEU A 277 2.41 -27.21 -19.89
CA LEU A 277 2.52 -27.26 -21.35
C LEU A 277 1.49 -26.38 -22.09
N LYS A 278 0.24 -26.35 -21.64
CA LYS A 278 -0.80 -25.48 -22.25
C LYS A 278 -0.46 -23.99 -22.11
N HIS A 279 0.01 -23.55 -20.94
CA HIS A 279 0.41 -22.16 -20.71
C HIS A 279 1.68 -21.84 -21.49
N TYR A 280 2.66 -22.73 -21.49
CA TYR A 280 3.88 -22.59 -22.29
C TYR A 280 3.57 -22.40 -23.79
N ASN A 281 2.78 -23.31 -24.38
CA ASN A 281 2.42 -23.24 -25.80
C ASN A 281 1.68 -21.93 -26.14
N ASN A 282 0.78 -21.48 -25.27
CA ASN A 282 0.10 -20.21 -25.46
C ASN A 282 1.04 -19.00 -25.32
N LEU A 283 1.99 -19.05 -24.38
CA LEU A 283 3.02 -18.01 -24.22
C LEU A 283 3.88 -17.88 -25.47
N VAL A 284 4.50 -18.97 -25.94
CA VAL A 284 5.42 -18.93 -27.10
C VAL A 284 4.69 -18.59 -28.40
N MET A 285 3.42 -18.98 -28.54
CA MET A 285 2.59 -18.61 -29.68
C MET A 285 2.31 -17.11 -29.72
N LYS A 286 2.03 -16.48 -28.58
CA LYS A 286 1.74 -15.04 -28.51
C LYS A 286 3.01 -14.18 -28.42
N LEU A 287 4.06 -14.69 -27.80
CA LEU A 287 5.31 -14.01 -27.52
C LEU A 287 6.49 -14.91 -27.98
N PRO A 288 6.78 -14.95 -29.30
CA PRO A 288 7.78 -15.85 -29.87
C PRO A 288 9.21 -15.65 -29.35
N VAL A 289 9.48 -14.54 -28.65
CA VAL A 289 10.77 -14.28 -28.00
C VAL A 289 11.15 -15.38 -27.00
N PHE A 290 10.17 -16.12 -26.46
CA PHE A 290 10.37 -17.23 -25.54
C PHE A 290 10.42 -18.62 -26.22
N ALA A 291 10.34 -18.72 -27.55
CA ALA A 291 10.31 -20.00 -28.28
C ALA A 291 11.70 -20.66 -28.47
N ARG A 292 12.67 -20.35 -27.61
CA ARG A 292 14.07 -20.80 -27.75
C ARG A 292 14.30 -22.20 -27.19
#